data_AF-A0A350ZYT3-F1
#
_entry.id   AF-A0A350ZYT3-F1
#
_cell.length_a   1.000
_cell.length_b   1.000
_cell.length_c   1.000
_cell.angle_alpha   90.00
_cell.angle_beta   90.00
_cell.angle_gamma   90.00
#
_symmetry.space_group_name_H-M   'P 1'
#
loop_
_entity.id
_entity.type
_entity.pdbx_description
1 polymer ?
#
loop_
_entity_poly.entity_id
_entity_poly.type
_entity_poly.pdbx_seq_one_letter_code
_entity_poly.pdbx_strand_id
1 'polypeptide(L)'
;REQMKRCLEVVAAYRASGLKGKEWAQANGVSERVLASWCAHSRRWQARLDGVSEVASPQGTAKGFVAARVAQAAARTTTVHIEVNAGAARLDLHWPLAHACELAALVRELGR
;
A
#
# COMPACT_ATOMS: atom_id res chain seq x y z
N ARG A 1 3.73 -9.88 -2.74
CA ARG A 1 2.59 -10.57 -2.09
C ARG A 1 3.05 -11.82 -1.33
N GLU A 2 3.91 -12.67 -1.91
CA GLU A 2 4.45 -13.90 -1.28
C GLU A 2 5.11 -13.69 0.09
N GLN A 3 5.98 -12.69 0.23
CA GLN A 3 6.62 -12.40 1.53
C GLN A 3 5.61 -12.01 2.62
N MET A 4 4.52 -11.33 2.25
CA MET A 4 3.46 -10.92 3.17
C MET A 4 2.63 -12.13 3.64
N LYS A 5 2.38 -13.12 2.77
CA LYS A 5 1.74 -14.39 3.15
C LYS A 5 2.60 -15.17 4.14
N ARG A 6 3.90 -15.33 3.87
CA ARG A 6 4.84 -16.00 4.81
C ARG A 6 4.87 -15.33 6.18
N CYS A 7 4.88 -14.00 6.24
CA CYS A 7 4.80 -13.29 7.51
C CYS A 7 3.50 -13.58 8.27
N LEU A 8 2.36 -13.67 7.56
CA LEU A 8 1.07 -13.98 8.17
C LEU A 8 0.98 -15.43 8.64
N GLU A 9 1.55 -16.38 7.91
CA GLU A 9 1.68 -17.79 8.33
C GLU A 9 2.48 -17.90 9.63
N VAL A 10 3.60 -17.19 9.74
CA VAL A 10 4.40 -17.11 10.98
C VAL A 10 3.59 -16.53 12.13
N VAL A 11 2.84 -15.43 11.90
CA VAL A 11 1.97 -14.84 12.95
C VAL A 11 0.85 -15.80 13.36
N ALA A 12 0.28 -16.55 12.42
CA ALA A 12 -0.73 -17.56 12.70
C ALA A 12 -0.14 -18.72 13.52
N ALA A 13 1.05 -19.21 13.16
CA ALA A 13 1.76 -20.24 13.91
C ALA A 13 2.12 -19.78 15.34
N TYR A 14 2.56 -18.53 15.50
CA TYR A 14 2.78 -17.94 16.82
C TYR A 14 1.49 -17.88 17.65
N ARG A 15 0.39 -17.37 17.07
CA ARG A 15 -0.90 -17.30 17.79
C ARG A 15 -1.44 -18.68 18.16
N ALA A 16 -1.27 -19.68 17.29
CA ALA A 16 -1.67 -21.06 17.56
C ALA A 16 -0.81 -21.71 18.65
N SER A 17 0.46 -21.32 18.78
CA SER A 17 1.37 -21.90 19.78
C SER A 17 1.00 -21.55 21.22
N GLY A 18 0.34 -20.41 21.46
CA GLY A 18 0.04 -19.91 22.80
C GLY A 18 1.27 -19.57 23.67
N LEU A 19 2.49 -19.70 23.13
CA LEU A 19 3.74 -19.43 23.82
C LEU A 19 3.98 -17.92 23.97
N LYS A 20 4.84 -17.53 24.92
CA LYS A 20 5.24 -16.13 25.04
C LYS A 20 6.09 -15.71 23.83
N GLY A 21 5.91 -14.46 23.40
CA GLY A 21 6.58 -13.90 22.22
C GLY A 21 8.09 -14.16 22.20
N LYS A 22 8.77 -13.94 23.33
CA LYS A 22 10.21 -14.19 23.47
C LYS A 22 10.61 -15.66 23.27
N GLU A 23 9.88 -16.60 23.86
CA GLU A 23 10.17 -18.04 23.80
C GLU A 23 9.94 -18.58 22.38
N TRP A 24 8.82 -18.20 21.76
CA TRP A 24 8.53 -18.59 20.39
C TRP A 24 9.51 -17.97 19.40
N ALA A 25 9.82 -16.67 19.56
CA ALA A 25 10.76 -15.95 18.70
C ALA A 25 12.16 -16.59 18.76
N GLN A 26 12.65 -16.92 19.96
CA GLN A 26 13.93 -17.60 20.15
C GLN A 26 13.96 -18.98 19.49
N ALA A 27 12.91 -19.79 19.63
CA ALA A 27 12.83 -21.13 19.03
C ALA A 27 12.75 -21.10 17.50
N ASN A 28 12.20 -20.03 16.92
CA ASN A 28 11.99 -19.88 15.47
C ASN A 28 13.03 -18.97 14.79
N GLY A 29 14.06 -18.52 15.52
CA GLY A 29 15.13 -17.68 14.97
C GLY A 29 14.68 -16.28 14.53
N VAL A 30 13.55 -15.79 15.05
CA VAL A 30 13.02 -14.46 14.77
C VAL A 30 13.28 -13.56 15.99
N SER A 31 13.56 -12.27 15.80
CA SER A 31 13.64 -11.36 16.94
C SER A 31 12.24 -11.04 17.49
N GLU A 32 12.12 -10.91 18.82
CA GLU A 32 10.84 -10.59 19.46
C GLU A 32 10.24 -9.28 18.94
N ARG A 33 11.08 -8.27 18.67
CA ARG A 33 10.66 -6.98 18.09
C ARG A 33 10.05 -7.15 16.69
N VAL A 34 10.65 -8.01 15.86
CA VAL A 34 10.14 -8.31 14.52
C VAL A 34 8.81 -9.05 14.62
N LEU A 35 8.68 -10.04 15.50
CA LEU A 35 7.43 -10.76 15.74
C LEU A 35 6.31 -9.81 16.23
N ALA A 36 6.61 -8.92 17.17
CA ALA A 36 5.67 -7.90 17.66
C ALA A 36 5.23 -6.96 16.53
N SER A 37 6.17 -6.55 15.68
CA SER A 37 5.87 -5.71 14.51
C SER A 37 4.92 -6.42 13.54
N TRP A 38 5.13 -7.70 13.26
CA TRP A 38 4.27 -8.49 12.37
C TRP A 38 2.88 -8.70 12.98
N CYS A 39 2.79 -8.95 14.28
CA CYS A 39 1.51 -9.06 14.98
C CYS A 39 0.70 -7.76 14.86
N ALA A 40 1.33 -6.60 15.04
CA ALA A 40 0.69 -5.29 14.93
C ALA A 40 0.15 -5.00 13.52
N HIS A 41 0.87 -5.44 12.47
CA HIS A 41 0.51 -5.16 11.07
C HIS A 41 -0.31 -6.28 10.41
N SER A 42 -0.43 -7.45 11.04
CA SER A 42 -1.09 -8.64 10.50
C SER A 42 -2.50 -8.39 9.96
N ARG A 43 -3.36 -7.68 10.71
CA ARG A 43 -4.73 -7.36 10.28
C ARG A 43 -4.76 -6.54 8.99
N ARG A 44 -3.90 -5.52 8.88
CA ARG A 44 -3.80 -4.66 7.70
C ARG A 44 -3.27 -5.42 6.50
N TRP A 45 -2.32 -6.32 6.70
CA TRP A 45 -1.78 -7.18 5.65
C TRP A 45 -2.80 -8.19 5.15
N GLN A 46 -3.61 -8.76 6.06
CA GLN A 46 -4.71 -9.65 5.71
C GLN A 46 -5.76 -8.93 4.86
N ALA A 47 -6.24 -7.76 5.30
CA ALA A 47 -7.19 -6.95 4.52
C ALA A 47 -6.69 -6.63 3.10
N ARG A 48 -5.40 -6.27 2.97
CA ARG A 48 -4.75 -6.05 1.66
C ARG A 48 -4.70 -7.29 0.77
N LEU A 49 -4.58 -8.50 1.35
CA LEU A 49 -4.63 -9.76 0.58
C LEU A 49 -6.07 -10.10 0.17
N ASP A 50 -7.04 -9.81 1.03
CA ASP A 50 -8.46 -10.05 0.79
C ASP A 50 -9.07 -9.07 -0.23
N GLY A 51 -8.26 -8.17 -0.80
CA GLY A 51 -8.70 -7.14 -1.75
C GLY A 51 -9.51 -6.02 -1.10
N VAL A 52 -9.64 -6.04 0.22
CA VAL A 52 -10.28 -4.99 1.01
C VAL A 52 -9.24 -3.90 1.24
N SER A 53 -9.25 -2.87 0.39
CA SER A 53 -8.50 -1.65 0.61
C SER A 53 -9.08 -0.93 1.83
N GLU A 54 -8.69 -1.34 3.03
CA GLU A 54 -9.09 -0.64 4.25
C GLU A 54 -8.51 0.78 4.20
N VAL A 55 -9.43 1.74 4.17
CA VAL A 55 -9.23 3.13 4.57
C VAL A 55 -8.39 3.15 5.84
N ALA A 56 -7.35 3.98 5.85
CA ALA A 56 -6.34 4.07 6.90
C ALA A 56 -6.90 3.81 8.31
N SER A 57 -6.48 2.69 8.91
CA SER A 57 -6.78 2.39 10.31
C SER A 57 -6.27 3.54 11.18
N PRO A 58 -7.13 4.16 12.03
CA PRO A 58 -6.76 5.33 12.79
C PRO A 58 -5.67 4.96 13.79
N GLN A 59 -4.65 5.81 13.84
CA GLN A 59 -3.55 5.70 14.80
C GLN A 59 -4.10 5.58 16.22
N GLY A 60 -3.45 4.71 17.00
CA GLY A 60 -3.86 4.36 18.35
C GLY A 60 -4.19 5.58 19.20
N THR A 61 -5.35 5.51 19.86
CA THR A 61 -5.83 6.33 20.98
C THR A 61 -5.00 7.60 21.23
N ALA A 62 -5.24 8.64 20.45
CA ALA A 62 -4.88 9.99 20.85
C ALA A 62 -5.63 10.29 22.16
N LYS A 63 -4.88 10.58 23.24
CA LYS A 63 -5.47 11.08 24.48
C LYS A 63 -5.88 12.54 24.28
N GLY A 64 -7.04 12.76 23.69
CA GLY A 64 -7.65 14.08 23.54
C GLY A 64 -8.31 14.29 22.18
N PHE A 65 -9.16 15.31 22.10
CA PHE A 65 -9.79 15.72 20.85
C PHE A 65 -8.75 16.39 19.95
N VAL A 66 -8.37 15.73 18.87
CA VAL A 66 -7.57 16.32 17.79
C VAL A 66 -8.55 16.67 16.67
N ALA A 67 -8.66 17.96 16.35
CA ALA A 67 -9.36 18.38 15.14
C ALA A 67 -8.67 17.72 13.94
N ALA A 68 -9.37 16.80 13.28
CA ALA A 68 -8.87 16.16 12.08
C ALA A 68 -8.63 17.26 11.04
N ARG A 69 -7.36 17.57 10.76
CA ARG A 69 -7.02 18.20 9.49
C ARG A 69 -7.29 17.15 8.43
N VAL A 70 -8.53 17.14 7.95
CA VAL A 70 -8.85 16.62 6.63
C VAL A 70 -7.97 17.45 5.72
N ALA A 71 -6.81 16.91 5.32
CA ALA A 71 -6.21 17.35 4.07
C ALA A 71 -7.34 17.17 3.07
N GLN A 72 -7.97 18.28 2.67
CA GLN A 72 -8.84 18.32 1.50
C GLN A 72 -8.13 17.44 0.50
N ALA A 73 -8.75 16.31 0.15
CA ALA A 73 -8.17 15.38 -0.81
C ALA A 73 -7.74 16.26 -1.96
N ALA A 74 -6.42 16.41 -2.16
CA ALA A 74 -5.88 17.33 -3.15
C ALA A 74 -6.70 17.11 -4.40
N ALA A 75 -7.43 18.15 -4.83
CA ALA A 75 -8.58 18.03 -5.73
C ALA A 75 -8.24 16.96 -6.77
N ARG A 76 -8.94 15.81 -6.70
CA ARG A 76 -8.58 14.61 -7.47
C ARG A 76 -8.36 15.06 -8.91
N THR A 77 -7.10 15.16 -9.30
CA THR A 77 -6.77 15.70 -10.60
C THR A 77 -7.15 14.58 -11.54
N THR A 78 -8.24 14.76 -12.29
CA THR A 78 -8.68 13.75 -13.23
C THR A 78 -7.56 13.58 -14.24
N THR A 79 -6.93 12.41 -14.26
CA THR A 79 -5.83 12.08 -15.16
C THR A 79 -6.33 11.11 -16.23
N VAL A 80 -5.68 11.16 -17.38
CA VAL A 80 -5.80 10.15 -18.44
C VAL A 80 -4.50 9.36 -18.52
N HIS A 81 -4.64 8.07 -18.79
CA HIS A 81 -3.51 7.18 -19.07
C HIS A 81 -3.38 7.01 -20.58
N ILE A 82 -2.17 7.18 -21.10
CA ILE A 82 -1.88 7.12 -22.51
C ILE A 82 -0.77 6.10 -22.71
N GLU A 83 -1.08 5.12 -23.54
CA GLU A 83 -0.15 4.08 -23.96
C GLU A 83 0.09 4.25 -25.46
N VAL A 84 1.35 4.45 -25.84
CA VAL A 84 1.77 4.53 -27.24
C VAL A 84 2.78 3.41 -27.52
N ASN A 85 2.45 2.57 -28.50
CA ASN A 85 3.29 1.46 -28.93
C ASN A 85 3.91 1.79 -30.30
N ALA A 86 5.25 1.82 -30.38
CA ALA A 86 6.00 2.11 -31.59
C ALA A 86 7.03 1.00 -31.85
N GLY A 87 6.63 -0.03 -32.61
CA GLY A 87 7.46 -1.21 -32.86
C GLY A 87 7.79 -1.95 -31.56
N ALA A 88 9.07 -1.94 -31.18
CA ALA A 88 9.56 -2.56 -29.94
C ALA A 88 9.58 -1.61 -28.72
N ALA A 89 9.29 -0.31 -28.92
CA ALA A 89 9.26 0.68 -27.86
C ALA A 89 7.82 0.93 -27.37
N ARG A 90 7.66 1.13 -26.06
CA ARG A 90 6.39 1.44 -25.41
C ARG A 90 6.57 2.68 -24.52
N LEU A 91 5.68 3.65 -24.68
CA LEU A 91 5.58 4.84 -23.85
C LEU A 91 4.29 4.78 -23.04
N ASP A 92 4.41 4.81 -21.70
CA ASP A 92 3.29 4.93 -20.77
C ASP A 92 3.36 6.29 -20.06
N LEU A 93 2.28 7.06 -20.15
CA LEU A 93 2.21 8.41 -19.60
C LEU A 93 0.89 8.63 -18.86
N HIS A 94 0.98 9.20 -17.66
CA HIS A 94 -0.17 9.73 -16.94
C HIS A 94 -0.21 11.25 -17.11
N TRP A 95 -1.30 11.77 -17.68
CA TRP A 95 -1.45 13.20 -17.97
C TRP A 95 -2.65 13.81 -17.23
N PRO A 96 -2.52 14.96 -16.56
CA PRO A 96 -3.66 15.65 -15.93
C PRO A 96 -4.58 16.30 -16.97
N LEU A 97 -5.91 16.11 -16.85
CA LEU A 97 -6.90 16.73 -17.73
C LEU A 97 -6.91 18.27 -17.64
N ALA A 98 -6.42 18.83 -16.54
CA ALA A 98 -6.24 20.28 -16.41
C ALA A 98 -5.31 20.86 -17.50
N HIS A 99 -4.42 20.04 -18.06
CA HIS A 99 -3.46 20.40 -19.10
C HIS A 99 -3.80 19.74 -20.45
N ALA A 100 -5.08 19.65 -20.82
CA ALA A 100 -5.53 18.97 -22.04
C ALA A 100 -4.98 19.60 -23.35
N CYS A 101 -4.73 20.90 -23.38
CA CYS A 101 -4.15 21.56 -24.56
C CYS A 101 -2.71 21.15 -24.80
N GLU A 102 -1.90 21.06 -23.74
CA GLU A 102 -0.52 20.58 -23.81
C GLU A 102 -0.47 19.11 -24.21
N LEU A 103 -1.43 18.31 -23.71
CA LEU A 103 -1.59 16.93 -24.15
C LEU A 103 -1.88 16.84 -25.65
N ALA A 104 -2.80 17.67 -26.17
CA ALA A 104 -3.12 17.68 -27.59
C ALA A 104 -1.91 18.06 -28.45
N ALA A 105 -1.05 18.97 -27.96
CA ALA A 105 0.21 19.29 -28.62
C ALA A 105 1.17 18.08 -28.63
N LEU A 106 1.35 17.41 -27.49
CA LEU A 106 2.19 16.22 -27.37
C LEU A 106 1.73 15.09 -28.31
N VAL A 107 0.42 14.80 -28.34
CA VAL A 107 -0.14 13.75 -29.21
C VAL A 107 0.05 14.09 -30.69
N ARG A 108 -0.04 15.37 -31.09
CA ARG A 108 0.24 15.80 -32.46
C ARG A 108 1.71 15.61 -32.84
N GLU A 109 2.64 15.90 -31.93
CA GLU A 109 4.07 15.68 -32.17
C GLU A 109 4.40 14.19 -32.26
N LEU A 110 3.80 13.35 -31.42
CA LEU A 110 3.98 11.88 -31.48
C LEU A 110 3.41 11.24 -32.75
N GLY A 111 2.44 11.89 -33.40
CA GLY A 111 1.81 11.42 -34.63
C GLY A 111 2.47 11.90 -35.92
N ARG A 112 3.54 12.70 -35.84
CA ARG A 112 4.38 13.08 -37.00
C ARG A 112 5.44 12.03 -37.26
#